data_AF-A0A9W6G811-F1
#
_entry.id   AF-A0A9W6G811-F1
#
_cell.length_a   1.000
_cell.length_b   1.000
_cell.length_c   1.000
_cell.angle_alpha   90.00
_cell.angle_beta   90.00
_cell.angle_gamma   90.00
#
_symmetry.space_group_name_H-M   'P 1'
#
loop_
_entity.id
_entity.type
_entity.pdbx_description
1 polymer ?
#
loop_
_entity_poly.entity_id
_entity_poly.type
_entity_poly.pdbx_seq_one_letter_code
_entity_poly.pdbx_strand_id
1 'polypeptide(L)'
;MAREDRLDDSELLTGFNEGGPVEYEFETALRGYDKGQVKRFLQQMQLQMDTLAGERAEAVAQIDRLVIQIQQLQAQIQELRRRSAAGDKASYRHLGVRIEHMLTLAEEQAEEIKANAHAQTQHLHHHADNRLREAEAQIEQARKDFETTLKARRAAAEKAEADRRAIIDAEINKRAREAQAMVDQAKERAAALVAEAEQDAENKRAAADEQTRQLVAHVERLRAEAQQLKDDAALASEQAITEAREKADRISAEAEAEAERKRAEHEAELRDLRTEAVENLEKFKQETETFAQAVRTEAENEAMRVRAEAADNATLSRTEAADEAKRLRLDAQRRLEEAEAEALRLNTETEEKVAKLTAEAAEAARMEREAAEASALRLAEETERETQRLREEAADASRKERKAAEVAARKLNEETAAETARLREQAAAEAERVTAEAAAEAAKLRENADRARIAAESEVERARTQLAEIEAERERLLAEARAEAELILEAAGREAEQIRSERDHYVTEAEKKAENAKRRAEELSKSAKQTARRDSEAILATARAQARKLIEEARAARSEEPPKAAEPVVPEAPVAETAVNKPTNGRKRPQGGGKQTSEAAERVSSS
;
A
#
# COMPACT_ATOMS: atom_id res chain seq x y z
N MET A 1 -74.06 3.76 -52.65
CA MET A 1 -75.02 3.47 -51.57
C MET A 1 -74.87 1.99 -51.25
N ALA A 2 -74.86 1.53 -49.99
CA ALA A 2 -75.04 2.27 -48.74
C ALA A 2 -73.72 2.72 -48.08
N ARG A 3 -73.81 3.34 -46.90
CA ARG A 3 -72.74 3.44 -45.89
C ARG A 3 -73.07 2.47 -44.76
N GLU A 4 -72.05 1.86 -44.15
CA GLU A 4 -72.13 1.36 -42.77
C GLU A 4 -71.08 2.12 -41.95
N ASP A 5 -71.46 3.27 -41.41
CA ASP A 5 -70.62 4.02 -40.47
C ASP A 5 -70.65 3.28 -39.12
N ARG A 6 -69.78 2.27 -38.95
CA ARG A 6 -69.37 1.81 -37.60
C ARG A 6 -68.34 2.81 -37.08
N LEU A 7 -68.78 3.66 -36.16
CA LEU A 7 -67.88 4.45 -35.33
C LEU A 7 -67.21 3.49 -34.35
N ASP A 8 -65.88 3.38 -34.41
CA ASP A 8 -65.11 2.67 -33.40
C ASP A 8 -64.98 3.58 -32.16
N ASP A 9 -65.66 3.21 -31.07
CA ASP A 9 -65.72 3.99 -29.81
C ASP A 9 -64.34 4.20 -29.12
N SER A 10 -63.26 3.64 -29.67
CA SER A 10 -61.88 3.84 -29.21
C SER A 10 -61.32 5.24 -29.48
N GLU A 11 -61.72 5.91 -30.55
CA GLU A 11 -61.23 7.27 -30.87
C GLU A 11 -61.84 8.36 -29.98
N LEU A 12 -63.01 8.11 -29.38
CA LEU A 12 -63.67 9.07 -28.48
C LEU A 12 -63.04 9.18 -27.08
N LEU A 13 -62.14 8.25 -26.71
CA LEU A 13 -61.51 8.23 -25.39
C LEU A 13 -60.08 8.83 -25.35
N THR A 14 -59.50 9.18 -26.49
CA THR A 14 -58.13 9.74 -26.58
C THR A 14 -58.07 11.27 -26.52
N GLY A 15 -59.22 11.95 -26.65
CA GLY A 15 -59.33 13.42 -26.76
C GLY A 15 -58.95 14.23 -25.51
N PHE A 16 -58.49 13.61 -24.42
CA PHE A 16 -57.99 14.28 -23.22
C PHE A 16 -56.46 14.27 -23.06
N ASN A 17 -55.72 13.71 -24.04
CA ASN A 17 -54.27 13.67 -23.97
C ASN A 17 -53.62 14.98 -24.45
N GLU A 18 -53.70 16.04 -23.65
CA GLU A 18 -52.86 17.26 -23.79
C GLU A 18 -51.40 16.96 -23.36
N GLY A 19 -50.78 16.02 -24.08
CA GLY A 19 -49.41 15.56 -23.89
C GLY A 19 -48.93 14.88 -25.16
N GLY A 20 -48.01 15.52 -25.88
CA GLY A 20 -47.38 14.91 -27.06
C GLY A 20 -46.61 13.63 -26.70
N PRO A 21 -46.23 12.80 -27.68
CA PRO A 21 -45.45 11.60 -27.42
C PRO A 21 -44.08 11.97 -26.82
N VAL A 22 -43.95 11.80 -25.50
CA VAL A 22 -42.69 12.03 -24.80
C VAL A 22 -41.81 10.78 -24.97
N GLU A 23 -40.85 10.86 -25.87
CA GLU A 23 -39.80 9.86 -26.02
C GLU A 23 -38.84 9.95 -24.82
N TYR A 24 -39.10 9.14 -23.79
CA TYR A 24 -38.27 9.05 -22.59
C TYR A 24 -36.99 8.23 -22.88
N GLU A 25 -35.93 8.92 -23.30
CA GLU A 25 -34.59 8.32 -23.38
C GLU A 25 -34.04 8.02 -21.97
N PHE A 26 -33.81 6.74 -21.67
CA PHE A 26 -33.15 6.31 -20.44
C PHE A 26 -31.63 6.27 -20.62
N GLU A 27 -30.89 6.73 -19.62
CA GLU A 27 -29.42 6.75 -19.66
C GLU A 27 -28.86 5.32 -19.68
N THR A 28 -27.99 5.04 -20.65
CA THR A 28 -27.34 3.73 -20.80
C THR A 28 -25.98 3.71 -20.11
N ALA A 29 -25.87 2.86 -19.09
CA ALA A 29 -24.61 2.50 -18.45
C ALA A 29 -23.84 1.48 -19.31
N LEU A 30 -22.62 1.11 -18.88
CA LEU A 30 -21.74 0.13 -19.54
C LEU A 30 -22.40 -1.24 -19.86
N ARG A 31 -23.57 -1.55 -19.26
CA ARG A 31 -24.41 -2.70 -19.63
C ARG A 31 -25.90 -2.41 -19.38
N GLY A 32 -26.54 -1.70 -20.32
CA GLY A 32 -27.98 -1.41 -20.31
C GLY A 32 -28.37 -0.17 -19.50
N TYR A 33 -29.66 0.08 -19.36
CA TYR A 33 -30.20 1.29 -18.72
C TYR A 33 -29.91 1.38 -17.21
N ASP A 34 -29.83 2.59 -16.65
CA ASP A 34 -29.72 2.78 -15.20
C ASP A 34 -30.95 2.23 -14.45
N LYS A 35 -30.69 1.26 -13.58
CA LYS A 35 -31.68 0.64 -12.70
C LYS A 35 -32.23 1.63 -11.67
N GLY A 36 -31.49 2.69 -11.31
CA GLY A 36 -31.95 3.76 -10.42
C GLY A 36 -32.99 4.67 -11.07
N GLN A 37 -32.73 5.15 -12.28
CA GLN A 37 -33.63 5.94 -13.11
C GLN A 37 -34.91 5.15 -13.43
N VAL A 38 -34.77 3.92 -13.96
CA VAL A 38 -35.92 3.06 -14.32
C VAL A 38 -36.80 2.73 -13.11
N LYS A 39 -36.23 2.42 -11.93
CA LYS A 39 -37.04 2.17 -10.72
C LYS A 39 -37.86 3.39 -10.29
N ARG A 40 -37.26 4.59 -10.32
CA ARG A 40 -37.96 5.83 -9.96
C ARG A 40 -39.09 6.14 -10.95
N PHE A 41 -38.86 5.94 -12.25
CA PHE A 41 -39.88 6.10 -13.28
C PHE A 41 -41.04 5.09 -13.11
N LEU A 42 -40.74 3.81 -12.87
CA LEU A 42 -41.78 2.80 -12.60
C LEU A 42 -42.60 3.14 -11.34
N GLN A 43 -41.95 3.62 -10.27
CA GLN A 43 -42.65 4.04 -9.04
C GLN A 43 -43.53 5.29 -9.26
N GLN A 44 -43.10 6.22 -10.11
CA GLN A 44 -43.90 7.38 -10.51
C GLN A 44 -45.11 6.97 -11.37
N MET A 45 -44.91 6.09 -12.36
CA MET A 45 -45.99 5.53 -13.18
C MET A 45 -47.02 4.76 -12.33
N GLN A 46 -46.56 3.97 -11.35
CA GLN A 46 -47.43 3.26 -10.41
C GLN A 46 -48.32 4.25 -9.63
N LEU A 47 -47.72 5.30 -9.06
CA LEU A 47 -48.45 6.35 -8.34
C LEU A 47 -49.49 7.06 -9.22
N GLN A 48 -49.15 7.32 -10.50
CA GLN A 48 -50.09 7.93 -11.45
C GLN A 48 -51.28 7.01 -11.78
N MET A 49 -51.05 5.69 -11.91
CA MET A 49 -52.12 4.71 -12.09
C MET A 49 -53.03 4.63 -10.86
N ASP A 50 -52.46 4.66 -9.65
CA ASP A 50 -53.22 4.66 -8.40
C ASP A 50 -54.08 5.92 -8.24
N THR A 51 -53.57 7.11 -8.62
CA THR A 51 -54.37 8.35 -8.62
C THR A 51 -55.51 8.30 -9.65
N LEU A 52 -55.25 7.84 -10.87
CA LEU A 52 -56.28 7.72 -11.92
C LEU A 52 -57.35 6.69 -11.56
N ALA A 53 -56.98 5.61 -10.86
CA ALA A 53 -57.92 4.63 -10.32
C ALA A 53 -58.84 5.24 -9.23
N GLY A 54 -58.28 6.11 -8.38
CA GLY A 54 -59.04 6.90 -7.40
C GLY A 54 -60.04 7.86 -8.04
N GLU A 55 -59.58 8.69 -8.97
CA GLU A 55 -60.42 9.65 -9.71
C GLU A 55 -61.56 8.94 -10.46
N ARG A 56 -61.28 7.80 -11.09
CA ARG A 56 -62.29 6.95 -11.73
C ARG A 56 -63.32 6.40 -10.74
N ALA A 57 -62.91 6.02 -9.53
CA ALA A 57 -63.84 5.56 -8.49
C ALA A 57 -64.75 6.70 -7.99
N GLU A 58 -64.21 7.91 -7.81
CA GLU A 58 -65.02 9.08 -7.46
C GLU A 58 -66.02 9.46 -8.56
N ALA A 59 -65.63 9.40 -9.82
CA ALA A 59 -66.51 9.67 -10.96
C ALA A 59 -67.70 8.70 -11.02
N VAL A 60 -67.47 7.40 -10.80
CA VAL A 60 -68.56 6.39 -10.70
C VAL A 60 -69.48 6.71 -9.52
N ALA A 61 -68.93 7.03 -8.35
CA ALA A 61 -69.71 7.39 -7.17
C ALA A 61 -70.53 8.70 -7.34
N GLN A 62 -70.16 9.59 -8.27
CA GLN A 62 -70.97 10.74 -8.66
C GLN A 62 -72.14 10.35 -9.57
N ILE A 63 -71.94 9.42 -10.52
CA ILE A 63 -72.99 8.90 -11.41
C ILE A 63 -74.10 8.22 -10.60
N ASP A 64 -73.76 7.37 -9.64
CA ASP A 64 -74.74 6.66 -8.79
C ASP A 64 -75.65 7.63 -8.01
N ARG A 65 -75.09 8.75 -7.51
CA ARG A 65 -75.86 9.80 -6.82
C ARG A 65 -76.89 10.46 -7.74
N LEU A 66 -76.52 10.72 -9.00
CA LEU A 66 -77.41 11.32 -10.00
C LEU A 66 -78.55 10.35 -10.38
N VAL A 67 -78.26 9.05 -10.51
CA VAL A 67 -79.28 8.01 -10.77
C VAL A 67 -80.34 7.99 -9.66
N ILE A 68 -79.93 8.07 -8.40
CA ILE A 68 -80.85 8.10 -7.24
C ILE A 68 -81.76 9.35 -7.28
N GLN A 69 -81.21 10.52 -7.63
CA GLN A 69 -82.00 11.77 -7.73
C GLN A 69 -83.07 11.69 -8.85
N ILE A 70 -82.73 11.11 -10.00
CA ILE A 70 -83.66 10.92 -11.12
C ILE A 70 -84.83 10.01 -10.70
N GLN A 71 -84.56 8.92 -9.96
CA GLN A 71 -85.61 8.02 -9.46
C GLN A 71 -86.56 8.72 -8.47
N GLN A 72 -86.05 9.58 -7.59
CA GLN A 72 -86.86 10.35 -6.64
C GLN A 72 -87.81 11.34 -7.35
N LEU A 73 -87.32 12.06 -8.35
CA LEU A 73 -88.14 12.99 -9.15
C LEU A 73 -89.27 12.26 -9.92
N GLN A 74 -88.99 11.08 -10.46
CA GLN A 74 -90.01 10.27 -11.14
C GLN A 74 -91.13 9.80 -10.20
N ALA A 75 -90.82 9.50 -8.93
CA ALA A 75 -91.83 9.13 -7.93
C ALA A 75 -92.78 10.30 -7.61
N GLN A 76 -92.25 11.51 -7.40
CA GLN A 76 -93.05 12.71 -7.09
C GLN A 76 -94.07 13.05 -8.19
N ILE A 77 -93.68 12.90 -9.46
CA ILE A 77 -94.57 13.14 -10.62
C ILE A 77 -95.76 12.16 -10.64
N GLN A 78 -95.54 10.89 -10.25
CA GLN A 78 -96.62 9.89 -10.17
C GLN A 78 -97.57 10.17 -9.00
N GLU A 79 -97.08 10.72 -7.89
CA GLU A 79 -97.92 11.02 -6.74
C GLU A 79 -98.87 12.21 -6.98
N LEU A 80 -98.38 13.28 -7.61
CA LEU A 80 -99.20 14.43 -8.00
C LEU A 80 -100.36 14.01 -8.92
N ARG A 81 -100.11 13.11 -9.88
CA ARG A 81 -101.13 12.54 -10.78
C ARG A 81 -102.22 11.72 -10.07
N ARG A 82 -101.99 11.27 -8.83
CA ARG A 82 -103.02 10.57 -8.03
C ARG A 82 -103.92 11.54 -7.26
N ARG A 83 -103.42 12.73 -6.90
CA ARG A 83 -104.19 13.70 -6.09
C ARG A 83 -105.21 14.50 -6.92
N SER A 84 -105.00 14.66 -8.23
CA SER A 84 -105.84 15.48 -9.11
C SER A 84 -107.07 14.76 -9.72
N ALA A 85 -107.51 13.65 -9.14
CA ALA A 85 -108.44 12.71 -9.79
C ALA A 85 -109.85 12.61 -9.16
N ALA A 86 -110.16 13.43 -8.15
CA ALA A 86 -111.46 13.43 -7.46
C ALA A 86 -111.96 14.85 -7.20
N GLY A 87 -113.22 15.14 -7.56
CA GLY A 87 -113.86 16.44 -7.38
C GLY A 87 -115.27 16.44 -7.98
N ASP A 88 -116.28 16.35 -7.12
CA ASP A 88 -117.66 16.07 -7.51
C ASP A 88 -118.52 17.33 -7.72
N LYS A 89 -119.72 17.17 -8.29
CA LYS A 89 -120.70 18.27 -8.47
C LYS A 89 -122.09 17.90 -7.97
N ALA A 90 -122.64 18.70 -7.05
CA ALA A 90 -124.04 18.62 -6.62
C ALA A 90 -124.64 20.02 -6.46
N SER A 91 -125.96 20.17 -6.68
CA SER A 91 -126.69 21.42 -6.54
C SER A 91 -128.07 21.19 -5.91
N TYR A 92 -128.46 22.07 -4.99
CA TYR A 92 -129.70 21.99 -4.23
C TYR A 92 -130.81 22.83 -4.89
N ARG A 93 -132.10 22.49 -4.67
CA ARG A 93 -133.25 23.23 -5.27
C ARG A 93 -134.41 23.58 -4.33
N HIS A 94 -134.40 23.12 -3.07
CA HIS A 94 -135.51 23.30 -2.11
C HIS A 94 -135.06 23.84 -0.76
N LEU A 95 -134.21 24.87 -0.79
CA LEU A 95 -133.75 25.57 0.40
C LEU A 95 -133.56 27.04 -0.03
N GLY A 96 -134.29 27.96 0.58
CA GLY A 96 -134.29 29.40 0.25
C GLY A 96 -133.86 30.23 1.46
N VAL A 97 -134.82 30.65 2.29
CA VAL A 97 -134.52 31.43 3.51
C VAL A 97 -133.71 30.62 4.55
N ARG A 98 -133.93 29.29 4.61
CA ARG A 98 -133.07 28.38 5.40
C ARG A 98 -131.75 28.05 4.71
N ILE A 99 -131.58 28.39 3.42
CA ILE A 99 -130.26 28.37 2.77
C ILE A 99 -129.48 29.59 3.22
N GLU A 100 -130.05 30.79 3.23
CA GLU A 100 -129.32 32.01 3.63
C GLU A 100 -128.77 31.90 5.06
N HIS A 101 -129.57 31.40 6.00
CA HIS A 101 -129.08 31.22 7.39
C HIS A 101 -128.11 30.04 7.58
N MET A 102 -128.20 28.97 6.78
CA MET A 102 -127.19 27.89 6.81
C MET A 102 -125.99 28.17 5.91
N LEU A 103 -126.08 29.08 4.94
CA LEU A 103 -124.96 29.59 4.14
C LEU A 103 -124.18 30.58 4.97
N THR A 104 -124.80 31.53 5.66
CA THR A 104 -124.06 32.42 6.58
C THR A 104 -123.35 31.61 7.68
N LEU A 105 -124.00 30.62 8.30
CA LEU A 105 -123.33 29.71 9.25
C LEU A 105 -122.27 28.82 8.59
N ALA A 106 -122.45 28.38 7.34
CA ALA A 106 -121.45 27.59 6.61
C ALA A 106 -120.32 28.44 6.01
N GLU A 107 -120.53 29.74 5.79
CA GLU A 107 -119.55 30.73 5.36
C GLU A 107 -118.71 31.16 6.57
N GLU A 108 -119.35 31.44 7.72
CA GLU A 108 -118.66 31.61 9.00
C GLU A 108 -117.83 30.38 9.37
N GLN A 109 -118.39 29.17 9.28
CA GLN A 109 -117.63 27.93 9.50
C GLN A 109 -116.58 27.67 8.41
N ALA A 110 -116.81 28.05 7.14
CA ALA A 110 -115.81 27.89 6.08
C ALA A 110 -114.67 28.90 6.24
N GLU A 111 -114.93 30.14 6.65
CA GLU A 111 -113.89 31.11 6.99
C GLU A 111 -113.17 30.72 8.29
N GLU A 112 -113.84 30.17 9.29
CA GLU A 112 -113.19 29.60 10.48
C GLU A 112 -112.31 28.40 10.10
N ILE A 113 -112.78 27.49 9.24
CA ILE A 113 -111.98 26.36 8.73
C ILE A 113 -110.80 26.85 7.87
N LYS A 114 -110.99 27.86 7.00
CA LYS A 114 -109.91 28.48 6.21
C LYS A 114 -108.89 29.17 7.12
N ALA A 115 -109.33 29.94 8.10
CA ALA A 115 -108.47 30.65 9.04
C ALA A 115 -107.66 29.66 9.90
N ASN A 116 -108.31 28.62 10.43
CA ASN A 116 -107.65 27.55 11.17
C ASN A 116 -106.68 26.75 10.29
N ALA A 117 -107.06 26.38 9.06
CA ALA A 117 -106.16 25.71 8.11
C ALA A 117 -104.98 26.61 7.72
N HIS A 118 -105.20 27.90 7.50
CA HIS A 118 -104.15 28.86 7.17
C HIS A 118 -103.19 29.06 8.35
N ALA A 119 -103.71 29.20 9.58
CA ALA A 119 -102.91 29.28 10.80
C ALA A 119 -102.10 27.98 11.05
N GLN A 120 -102.69 26.81 10.82
CA GLN A 120 -101.98 25.52 10.89
C GLN A 120 -100.90 25.42 9.80
N THR A 121 -101.17 25.87 8.57
CA THR A 121 -100.19 25.91 7.47
C THR A 121 -99.05 26.90 7.78
N GLN A 122 -99.34 28.10 8.28
CA GLN A 122 -98.34 29.06 8.74
C GLN A 122 -97.48 28.47 9.88
N HIS A 123 -98.12 27.83 10.88
CA HIS A 123 -97.41 27.16 11.98
C HIS A 123 -96.51 26.02 11.48
N LEU A 124 -96.97 25.21 10.52
CA LEU A 124 -96.17 24.16 9.88
C LEU A 124 -95.02 24.73 9.06
N HIS A 125 -95.21 25.85 8.34
CA HIS A 125 -94.13 26.55 7.65
C HIS A 125 -93.11 27.11 8.64
N HIS A 126 -93.52 27.86 9.66
CA HIS A 126 -92.58 28.38 10.67
C HIS A 126 -91.83 27.27 11.41
N HIS A 127 -92.48 26.14 11.70
CA HIS A 127 -91.81 24.96 12.27
C HIS A 127 -90.83 24.30 11.28
N ALA A 128 -91.14 24.27 9.98
CA ALA A 128 -90.21 23.81 8.95
C ALA A 128 -89.02 24.76 8.76
N ASP A 129 -89.26 26.07 8.67
CA ASP A 129 -88.25 27.13 8.55
C ASP A 129 -87.30 27.12 9.75
N ASN A 130 -87.83 26.96 10.97
CA ASN A 130 -87.01 26.86 12.18
C ASN A 130 -86.16 25.59 12.15
N ARG A 131 -86.71 24.43 11.77
CA ARG A 131 -85.94 23.19 11.64
C ARG A 131 -84.90 23.22 10.50
N LEU A 132 -85.16 23.97 9.43
CA LEU A 132 -84.17 24.24 8.37
C LEU A 132 -83.02 25.09 8.92
N ARG A 133 -83.32 26.21 9.59
CA ARG A 133 -82.31 27.07 10.25
C ARG A 133 -81.50 26.32 11.32
N GLU A 134 -82.13 25.46 12.10
CA GLU A 134 -81.46 24.59 13.08
C GLU A 134 -80.50 23.60 12.39
N ALA A 135 -80.92 22.97 11.29
CA ALA A 135 -80.08 22.07 10.51
C ALA A 135 -78.93 22.79 9.81
N GLU A 136 -79.18 23.97 9.22
CA GLU A 136 -78.16 24.85 8.62
C GLU A 136 -77.13 25.29 9.66
N ALA A 137 -77.57 25.71 10.85
CA ALA A 137 -76.68 26.07 11.96
C ALA A 137 -75.83 24.88 12.43
N GLN A 138 -76.40 23.67 12.52
CA GLN A 138 -75.67 22.44 12.87
C GLN A 138 -74.65 22.06 11.78
N ILE A 139 -75.00 22.19 10.49
CA ILE A 139 -74.08 21.95 9.37
C ILE A 139 -72.92 22.95 9.40
N GLU A 140 -73.19 24.24 9.66
CA GLU A 140 -72.16 25.27 9.76
C GLU A 140 -71.29 25.17 11.02
N GLN A 141 -71.82 24.65 12.13
CA GLN A 141 -71.02 24.28 13.31
C GLN A 141 -70.11 23.09 12.98
N ALA A 142 -70.67 21.99 12.45
CA ALA A 142 -69.91 20.81 12.07
C ALA A 142 -68.81 21.13 11.05
N ARG A 143 -69.07 22.01 10.05
CA ARG A 143 -68.05 22.50 9.12
C ARG A 143 -66.89 23.20 9.82
N LYS A 144 -67.16 24.06 10.81
CA LYS A 144 -66.13 24.77 11.58
C LYS A 144 -65.34 23.83 12.48
N ASP A 145 -65.99 22.81 13.05
CA ASP A 145 -65.32 21.77 13.84
C ASP A 145 -64.46 20.85 12.95
N PHE A 146 -64.92 20.50 11.75
CA PHE A 146 -64.10 19.79 10.75
C PHE A 146 -62.95 20.66 10.24
N GLU A 147 -63.15 21.94 9.95
CA GLU A 147 -62.06 22.84 9.55
C GLU A 147 -61.00 23.02 10.64
N THR A 148 -61.41 23.23 11.90
CA THR A 148 -60.47 23.43 13.01
C THR A 148 -59.72 22.14 13.34
N THR A 149 -60.39 20.98 13.36
CA THR A 149 -59.71 19.68 13.54
C THR A 149 -58.81 19.31 12.36
N LEU A 150 -59.16 19.66 11.12
CA LEU A 150 -58.32 19.45 9.94
C LEU A 150 -57.10 20.39 9.93
N LYS A 151 -57.26 21.67 10.29
CA LYS A 151 -56.16 22.62 10.51
C LYS A 151 -55.22 22.14 11.62
N ALA A 152 -55.77 21.65 12.74
CA ALA A 152 -54.98 21.08 13.83
C ALA A 152 -54.22 19.80 13.41
N ARG A 153 -54.85 18.90 12.64
CA ARG A 153 -54.18 17.71 12.08
C ARG A 153 -53.08 18.05 11.08
N ARG A 154 -53.27 19.06 10.22
CA ARG A 154 -52.22 19.56 9.32
C ARG A 154 -51.04 20.14 10.10
N ALA A 155 -51.28 21.05 11.05
CA ALA A 155 -50.22 21.62 11.89
C ALA A 155 -49.47 20.55 12.72
N ALA A 156 -50.18 19.52 13.21
CA ALA A 156 -49.55 18.39 13.90
C ALA A 156 -48.71 17.50 12.97
N ALA A 157 -49.15 17.27 11.74
CA ALA A 157 -48.40 16.53 10.73
C ALA A 157 -47.17 17.30 10.23
N GLU A 158 -47.33 18.59 9.91
CA GLU A 158 -46.24 19.51 9.55
C GLU A 158 -45.19 19.59 10.66
N LYS A 159 -45.61 19.69 11.93
CA LYS A 159 -44.68 19.64 13.06
C LYS A 159 -43.98 18.27 13.15
N ALA A 160 -44.71 17.17 13.08
CA ALA A 160 -44.11 15.83 13.16
C ALA A 160 -43.13 15.56 12.00
N GLU A 161 -43.35 16.15 10.82
CA GLU A 161 -42.40 16.10 9.72
C GLU A 161 -41.19 17.01 9.95
N ALA A 162 -41.38 18.23 10.46
CA ALA A 162 -40.29 19.14 10.83
C ALA A 162 -39.40 18.54 11.93
N ASP A 163 -39.99 17.93 12.97
CA ASP A 163 -39.28 17.23 14.04
C ASP A 163 -38.47 16.05 13.46
N ARG A 164 -39.04 15.26 12.53
CA ARG A 164 -38.32 14.17 11.83
C ARG A 164 -37.16 14.68 10.97
N ARG A 165 -37.38 15.74 10.19
CA ARG A 165 -36.34 16.38 9.36
C ARG A 165 -35.20 16.88 10.25
N ALA A 166 -35.50 17.59 11.33
CA ALA A 166 -34.51 18.08 12.29
C ALA A 166 -33.68 16.94 12.95
N ILE A 167 -34.30 15.79 13.27
CA ILE A 167 -33.59 14.61 13.78
C ILE A 167 -32.65 14.02 12.72
N ILE A 168 -33.12 13.89 11.48
CA ILE A 168 -32.33 13.38 10.35
C ILE A 168 -31.15 14.32 10.05
N ASP A 169 -31.41 15.62 9.97
CA ASP A 169 -30.38 16.64 9.75
C ASP A 169 -29.35 16.67 10.90
N ALA A 170 -29.78 16.51 12.14
CA ALA A 170 -28.87 16.42 13.29
C ALA A 170 -27.97 15.17 13.24
N GLU A 171 -28.53 14.00 12.90
CA GLU A 171 -27.76 12.75 12.76
C GLU A 171 -26.84 12.78 11.53
N ILE A 172 -27.25 13.38 10.41
CA ILE A 172 -26.38 13.62 9.24
C ILE A 172 -25.23 14.57 9.62
N ASN A 173 -25.52 15.69 10.27
CA ASN A 173 -24.48 16.63 10.72
C ASN A 173 -23.52 16.00 11.74
N LYS A 174 -24.02 15.15 12.63
CA LYS A 174 -23.19 14.37 13.57
C LYS A 174 -22.27 13.40 12.82
N ARG A 175 -22.81 12.57 11.92
CA ARG A 175 -22.02 11.62 11.12
C ARG A 175 -21.02 12.32 10.21
N ALA A 176 -21.36 13.49 9.67
CA ALA A 176 -20.43 14.32 8.89
C ALA A 176 -19.26 14.81 9.74
N ARG A 177 -19.49 15.23 11.00
CA ARG A 177 -18.43 15.61 11.94
C ARG A 177 -17.59 14.42 12.37
N GLU A 178 -18.20 13.26 12.63
CA GLU A 178 -17.50 12.01 12.97
C GLU A 178 -16.62 11.54 11.80
N ALA A 179 -17.13 11.56 10.57
CA ALA A 179 -16.37 11.25 9.36
C ALA A 179 -15.22 12.24 9.13
N GLN A 180 -15.46 13.54 9.30
CA GLN A 180 -14.42 14.57 9.19
C GLN A 180 -13.33 14.39 10.25
N ALA A 181 -13.70 14.13 11.51
CA ALA A 181 -12.75 13.87 12.59
C ALA A 181 -11.93 12.59 12.35
N MET A 182 -12.53 11.54 11.78
CA MET A 182 -11.82 10.32 11.38
C MET A 182 -10.85 10.57 10.21
N VAL A 183 -11.24 11.41 9.23
CA VAL A 183 -10.37 11.85 8.13
C VAL A 183 -9.21 12.70 8.64
N ASP A 184 -9.45 13.61 9.58
CA ASP A 184 -8.40 14.47 10.12
C ASP A 184 -7.45 13.70 11.07
N GLN A 185 -7.95 12.77 11.89
CA GLN A 185 -7.09 11.81 12.61
C GLN A 185 -6.29 10.92 11.65
N ALA A 186 -6.84 10.53 10.50
CA ALA A 186 -6.10 9.77 9.50
C ALA A 186 -4.98 10.61 8.85
N LYS A 187 -5.21 11.91 8.59
CA LYS A 187 -4.17 12.86 8.15
C LYS A 187 -3.10 13.07 9.21
N GLU A 188 -3.49 13.25 10.47
CA GLU A 188 -2.55 13.43 11.59
C GLU A 188 -1.66 12.19 11.76
N ARG A 189 -2.23 10.97 11.71
CA ARG A 189 -1.47 9.72 11.75
C ARG A 189 -0.57 9.55 10.52
N ALA A 190 -1.04 9.90 9.32
CA ALA A 190 -0.22 9.86 8.12
C ALA A 190 0.95 10.86 8.19
N ALA A 191 0.71 12.09 8.67
CA ALA A 191 1.73 13.10 8.87
C ALA A 191 2.74 12.69 9.96
N ALA A 192 2.27 12.08 11.06
CA ALA A 192 3.13 11.55 12.10
C ALA A 192 4.02 10.41 11.59
N LEU A 193 3.47 9.45 10.84
CA LEU A 193 4.23 8.36 10.22
C LEU A 193 5.24 8.86 9.17
N VAL A 194 4.91 9.92 8.42
CA VAL A 194 5.85 10.57 7.50
C VAL A 194 6.96 11.27 8.27
N ALA A 195 6.66 12.05 9.30
CA ALA A 195 7.66 12.73 10.12
C ALA A 195 8.56 11.74 10.89
N GLU A 196 7.99 10.64 11.38
CA GLU A 196 8.74 9.52 11.98
C GLU A 196 9.67 8.89 10.94
N ALA A 197 9.19 8.57 9.74
CA ALA A 197 10.01 8.01 8.67
C ALA A 197 11.10 8.98 8.14
N GLU A 198 10.82 10.29 8.11
CA GLU A 198 11.79 11.33 7.77
C GLU A 198 12.88 11.45 8.84
N GLN A 199 12.51 11.48 10.12
CA GLN A 199 13.45 11.49 11.24
C GLN A 199 14.28 10.19 11.27
N ASP A 200 13.68 9.05 10.98
CA ASP A 200 14.36 7.76 10.95
C ASP A 200 15.31 7.64 9.73
N ALA A 201 14.99 8.30 8.62
CA ALA A 201 15.88 8.46 7.47
C ALA A 201 17.03 9.45 7.75
N GLU A 202 16.78 10.54 8.48
CA GLU A 202 17.81 11.49 8.91
C GLU A 202 18.77 10.85 9.93
N ASN A 203 18.26 10.12 10.91
CA ASN A 203 19.05 9.32 11.85
C ASN A 203 19.97 8.33 11.12
N LYS A 204 19.46 7.62 10.12
CA LYS A 204 20.24 6.66 9.31
C LYS A 204 21.29 7.34 8.44
N ARG A 205 20.99 8.53 7.88
CA ARG A 205 21.97 9.36 7.16
C ARG A 205 23.07 9.86 8.10
N ALA A 206 22.72 10.42 9.25
CA ALA A 206 23.68 10.89 10.25
C ALA A 206 24.60 9.75 10.75
N ALA A 207 24.06 8.54 10.97
CA ALA A 207 24.85 7.37 11.32
C ALA A 207 25.79 6.93 10.18
N ALA A 208 25.33 6.95 8.93
CA ALA A 208 26.16 6.62 7.76
C ALA A 208 27.25 7.67 7.47
N ASP A 209 26.94 8.95 7.63
CA ASP A 209 27.91 10.06 7.54
C ASP A 209 28.98 9.94 8.64
N GLU A 210 28.58 9.59 9.86
CA GLU A 210 29.51 9.40 10.98
C GLU A 210 30.39 8.15 10.79
N GLN A 211 29.84 7.03 10.32
CA GLN A 211 30.63 5.87 9.89
C GLN A 211 31.59 6.24 8.75
N THR A 212 31.17 7.07 7.80
CA THR A 212 32.01 7.54 6.68
C THR A 212 33.15 8.41 7.20
N ARG A 213 32.90 9.33 8.15
CA ARG A 213 33.96 10.11 8.83
C ARG A 213 34.93 9.22 9.58
N GLN A 214 34.44 8.22 10.31
CA GLN A 214 35.29 7.28 11.06
C GLN A 214 36.17 6.44 10.14
N LEU A 215 35.64 5.99 8.99
CA LEU A 215 36.42 5.30 7.95
C LEU A 215 37.45 6.23 7.29
N VAL A 216 37.09 7.46 6.95
CA VAL A 216 38.03 8.47 6.41
C VAL A 216 39.15 8.75 7.42
N ALA A 217 38.82 9.04 8.67
CA ALA A 217 39.80 9.29 9.73
C ALA A 217 40.69 8.06 10.03
N HIS A 218 40.16 6.83 9.86
CA HIS A 218 40.97 5.62 9.97
C HIS A 218 41.92 5.45 8.79
N VAL A 219 41.48 5.72 7.56
CA VAL A 219 42.33 5.69 6.35
C VAL A 219 43.38 6.80 6.38
N GLU A 220 43.06 7.98 6.90
CA GLU A 220 44.02 9.06 7.14
C GLU A 220 45.06 8.69 8.20
N ARG A 221 44.63 8.04 9.30
CA ARG A 221 45.56 7.52 10.31
C ARG A 221 46.47 6.43 9.75
N LEU A 222 45.93 5.46 9.03
CA LEU A 222 46.72 4.42 8.34
C LEU A 222 47.69 5.01 7.32
N ARG A 223 47.33 6.09 6.62
CA ARG A 223 48.24 6.82 5.73
C ARG A 223 49.34 7.54 6.50
N ALA A 224 49.05 8.14 7.65
CA ALA A 224 50.04 8.77 8.51
C ALA A 224 51.01 7.73 9.10
N GLU A 225 50.49 6.63 9.65
CA GLU A 225 51.27 5.49 10.17
C GLU A 225 52.16 4.88 9.07
N ALA A 226 51.62 4.65 7.87
CA ALA A 226 52.37 4.13 6.72
C ALA A 226 53.34 5.16 6.09
N GLN A 227 53.21 6.45 6.41
CA GLN A 227 54.18 7.47 6.02
C GLN A 227 55.29 7.56 7.06
N GLN A 228 54.97 7.57 8.36
CA GLN A 228 55.96 7.48 9.44
C GLN A 228 56.84 6.23 9.29
N LEU A 229 56.26 5.05 9.03
CA LEU A 229 57.03 3.83 8.75
C LEU A 229 57.97 3.93 7.55
N LYS A 230 57.67 4.78 6.55
CA LYS A 230 58.60 5.04 5.43
C LYS A 230 59.69 6.03 5.82
N ASP A 231 59.35 7.07 6.56
CA ASP A 231 60.28 8.11 6.97
C ASP A 231 61.28 7.56 8.00
N ASP A 232 60.81 6.73 8.95
CA ASP A 232 61.64 5.97 9.89
C ASP A 232 62.54 4.95 9.16
N ALA A 233 62.01 4.21 8.18
CA ALA A 233 62.80 3.27 7.39
C ALA A 233 63.83 3.97 6.48
N ALA A 234 63.50 5.15 5.95
CA ALA A 234 64.43 5.99 5.20
C ALA A 234 65.55 6.52 6.11
N LEU A 235 65.20 7.01 7.31
CA LEU A 235 66.17 7.48 8.31
C LEU A 235 67.10 6.34 8.77
N ALA A 236 66.57 5.16 9.06
CA ALA A 236 67.35 3.98 9.44
C ALA A 236 68.26 3.49 8.30
N SER A 237 67.79 3.58 7.04
CA SER A 237 68.60 3.26 5.85
C SER A 237 69.73 4.28 5.64
N GLU A 238 69.45 5.58 5.80
CA GLU A 238 70.46 6.64 5.71
C GLU A 238 71.50 6.50 6.83
N GLN A 239 71.07 6.25 8.07
CA GLN A 239 71.95 5.95 9.21
C GLN A 239 72.85 4.74 8.91
N ALA A 240 72.28 3.61 8.45
CA ALA A 240 73.05 2.42 8.09
C ALA A 240 74.06 2.70 6.94
N ILE A 241 73.71 3.54 5.96
CA ILE A 241 74.61 3.98 4.89
C ILE A 241 75.73 4.88 5.44
N THR A 242 75.44 5.80 6.37
CA THR A 242 76.47 6.64 7.01
C THR A 242 77.40 5.81 7.89
N GLU A 243 76.89 4.88 8.70
CA GLU A 243 77.71 3.96 9.47
C GLU A 243 78.58 3.06 8.57
N ALA A 244 78.04 2.56 7.46
CA ALA A 244 78.80 1.74 6.51
C ALA A 244 79.92 2.55 5.83
N ARG A 245 79.67 3.82 5.49
CA ARG A 245 80.69 4.75 4.99
C ARG A 245 81.76 5.02 6.04
N GLU A 246 81.39 5.44 7.25
CA GLU A 246 82.36 5.66 8.32
C GLU A 246 83.22 4.43 8.62
N LYS A 247 82.64 3.21 8.58
CA LYS A 247 83.40 1.97 8.76
C LYS A 247 84.35 1.73 7.60
N ALA A 248 83.93 1.97 6.35
CA ALA A 248 84.80 1.88 5.18
C ALA A 248 85.93 2.92 5.23
N ASP A 249 85.62 4.17 5.55
CA ASP A 249 86.60 5.27 5.65
C ASP A 249 87.63 5.00 6.76
N ARG A 250 87.21 4.47 7.92
CA ARG A 250 88.12 4.02 8.99
C ARG A 250 89.02 2.89 8.55
N ILE A 251 88.47 1.84 7.92
CA ILE A 251 89.25 0.71 7.39
C ILE A 251 90.26 1.19 6.33
N SER A 252 89.87 2.12 5.47
CA SER A 252 90.75 2.74 4.48
C SER A 252 91.88 3.53 5.15
N ALA A 253 91.58 4.39 6.13
CA ALA A 253 92.58 5.17 6.86
C ALA A 253 93.51 4.28 7.71
N GLU A 254 93.01 3.19 8.30
CA GLU A 254 93.81 2.20 9.02
C GLU A 254 94.76 1.45 8.07
N ALA A 255 94.28 1.03 6.89
CA ALA A 255 95.09 0.38 5.86
C ALA A 255 96.12 1.33 5.22
N GLU A 256 95.79 2.60 5.02
CA GLU A 256 96.73 3.63 4.56
C GLU A 256 97.81 3.90 5.63
N ALA A 257 97.43 4.04 6.90
CA ALA A 257 98.38 4.23 8.00
C ALA A 257 99.29 3.01 8.23
N GLU A 258 98.79 1.78 8.04
CA GLU A 258 99.63 0.57 8.08
C GLU A 258 100.57 0.51 6.86
N ALA A 259 100.09 0.86 5.66
CA ALA A 259 100.93 0.94 4.47
C ALA A 259 102.01 2.02 4.58
N GLU A 260 101.73 3.16 5.21
CA GLU A 260 102.73 4.20 5.51
C GLU A 260 103.75 3.72 6.56
N ARG A 261 103.32 3.03 7.63
CA ARG A 261 104.24 2.42 8.59
C ARG A 261 105.17 1.40 7.92
N LYS A 262 104.63 0.49 7.10
CA LYS A 262 105.43 -0.50 6.36
C LYS A 262 106.39 0.15 5.36
N ARG A 263 105.99 1.24 4.69
CA ARG A 263 106.91 2.04 3.87
C ARG A 263 108.02 2.68 4.70
N ALA A 264 107.70 3.25 5.86
CA ALA A 264 108.68 3.89 6.73
C ALA A 264 109.65 2.88 7.37
N GLU A 265 109.16 1.70 7.76
CA GLU A 265 109.97 0.56 8.23
C GLU A 265 110.95 0.12 7.13
N HIS A 266 110.47 -0.20 5.92
CA HIS A 266 111.34 -0.59 4.81
C HIS A 266 112.29 0.53 4.36
N GLU A 267 111.89 1.81 4.45
CA GLU A 267 112.80 2.93 4.15
C GLU A 267 113.82 3.18 5.28
N ALA A 268 113.58 2.70 6.51
CA ALA A 268 114.59 2.64 7.57
C ALA A 268 115.55 1.46 7.34
N GLU A 269 115.03 0.25 7.09
CA GLU A 269 115.82 -0.93 6.74
C GLU A 269 116.76 -0.68 5.55
N LEU A 270 116.27 0.01 4.51
CA LEU A 270 117.08 0.40 3.35
C LEU A 270 118.11 1.51 3.66
N ARG A 271 117.89 2.36 4.66
CA ARG A 271 118.90 3.33 5.14
C ARG A 271 119.99 2.63 5.95
N ASP A 272 119.60 1.71 6.82
CA ASP A 272 120.53 0.97 7.68
C ASP A 272 121.42 0.04 6.84
N LEU A 273 120.82 -0.76 5.96
CA LEU A 273 121.55 -1.61 5.00
C LEU A 273 122.48 -0.78 4.08
N ARG A 274 122.05 0.41 3.66
CA ARG A 274 122.90 1.32 2.88
C ARG A 274 124.05 1.90 3.70
N THR A 275 123.84 2.14 4.99
CA THR A 275 124.87 2.65 5.91
C THR A 275 125.90 1.55 6.19
N GLU A 276 125.44 0.34 6.50
CA GLU A 276 126.31 -0.85 6.64
C GLU A 276 127.12 -1.11 5.35
N ALA A 277 126.49 -1.03 4.18
CA ALA A 277 127.20 -1.17 2.91
C ALA A 277 128.27 -0.09 2.68
N VAL A 278 128.03 1.15 3.12
CA VAL A 278 129.03 2.24 3.06
C VAL A 278 130.16 1.98 4.06
N GLU A 279 129.85 1.63 5.32
CA GLU A 279 130.87 1.30 6.31
C GLU A 279 131.74 0.12 5.87
N ASN A 280 131.15 -0.92 5.30
CA ASN A 280 131.88 -2.10 4.84
C ASN A 280 132.73 -1.79 3.61
N LEU A 281 132.29 -0.88 2.73
CA LEU A 281 133.14 -0.31 1.68
C LEU A 281 134.26 0.60 2.22
N GLU A 282 134.09 1.26 3.36
CA GLU A 282 135.15 2.04 4.00
C GLU A 282 136.16 1.17 4.76
N LYS A 283 135.70 0.12 5.46
CA LYS A 283 136.57 -0.93 6.04
C LYS A 283 137.42 -1.57 4.95
N PHE A 284 136.81 -2.01 3.85
CA PHE A 284 137.54 -2.61 2.72
C PHE A 284 138.52 -1.63 2.03
N LYS A 285 138.22 -0.32 1.99
CA LYS A 285 139.18 0.70 1.54
C LYS A 285 140.36 0.85 2.50
N GLN A 286 140.13 0.87 3.81
CA GLN A 286 141.19 0.97 4.82
C GLN A 286 142.07 -0.29 4.84
N GLU A 287 141.48 -1.47 4.68
CA GLU A 287 142.19 -2.75 4.54
C GLU A 287 143.02 -2.79 3.25
N THR A 288 142.46 -2.38 2.11
CA THR A 288 143.23 -2.34 0.85
C THR A 288 144.28 -1.24 0.81
N GLU A 289 144.06 -0.09 1.46
CA GLU A 289 145.07 0.96 1.61
C GLU A 289 146.20 0.53 2.56
N THR A 290 145.90 -0.06 3.72
CA THR A 290 146.93 -0.55 4.64
C THR A 290 147.71 -1.72 4.05
N PHE A 291 147.07 -2.63 3.29
CA PHE A 291 147.76 -3.66 2.51
C PHE A 291 148.67 -3.05 1.43
N ALA A 292 148.21 -2.05 0.69
CA ALA A 292 149.02 -1.35 -0.30
C ALA A 292 150.18 -0.54 0.33
N GLN A 293 150.03 -0.03 1.55
CA GLN A 293 151.12 0.58 2.32
C GLN A 293 152.14 -0.47 2.79
N ALA A 294 151.68 -1.61 3.31
CA ALA A 294 152.53 -2.71 3.75
C ALA A 294 153.43 -3.22 2.59
N VAL A 295 152.82 -3.53 1.44
CA VAL A 295 153.54 -3.98 0.23
C VAL A 295 154.55 -2.93 -0.26
N ARG A 296 154.26 -1.63 -0.11
CA ARG A 296 155.25 -0.56 -0.41
C ARG A 296 156.41 -0.58 0.57
N THR A 297 156.17 -0.67 1.87
CA THR A 297 157.26 -0.75 2.85
C THR A 297 158.10 -2.02 2.69
N GLU A 298 157.51 -3.16 2.34
CA GLU A 298 158.24 -4.39 2.01
C GLU A 298 159.12 -4.20 0.76
N ALA A 299 158.57 -3.62 -0.32
CA ALA A 299 159.32 -3.33 -1.53
C ALA A 299 160.45 -2.30 -1.32
N GLU A 300 160.23 -1.28 -0.48
CA GLU A 300 161.25 -0.29 -0.11
C GLU A 300 162.35 -0.90 0.77
N ASN A 301 162.00 -1.76 1.73
CA ASN A 301 162.96 -2.50 2.55
C ASN A 301 163.80 -3.49 1.70
N GLU A 302 163.17 -4.23 0.77
CA GLU A 302 163.86 -5.15 -0.13
C GLU A 302 164.82 -4.38 -1.06
N ALA A 303 164.37 -3.27 -1.65
CA ALA A 303 165.21 -2.39 -2.46
C ALA A 303 166.35 -1.74 -1.63
N MET A 304 166.16 -1.52 -0.34
CA MET A 304 167.20 -1.04 0.57
C MET A 304 168.21 -2.14 0.93
N ARG A 305 167.77 -3.40 1.11
CA ARG A 305 168.65 -4.56 1.33
C ARG A 305 169.54 -4.84 0.12
N VAL A 306 168.96 -4.88 -1.09
CA VAL A 306 169.71 -5.04 -2.35
C VAL A 306 170.72 -3.90 -2.58
N ARG A 307 170.42 -2.67 -2.13
CA ARG A 307 171.37 -1.55 -2.17
C ARG A 307 172.51 -1.69 -1.15
N ALA A 308 172.27 -2.26 0.02
CA ALA A 308 173.32 -2.57 0.99
C ALA A 308 174.23 -3.70 0.48
N GLU A 309 173.64 -4.81 0.00
CA GLU A 309 174.36 -5.93 -0.62
C GLU A 309 175.22 -5.47 -1.81
N ALA A 310 174.72 -4.55 -2.65
CA ALA A 310 175.50 -3.96 -3.74
C ALA A 310 176.62 -3.00 -3.27
N ALA A 311 176.44 -2.33 -2.12
CA ALA A 311 177.45 -1.42 -1.56
C ALA A 311 178.61 -2.19 -0.93
N ASP A 312 178.33 -3.23 -0.13
CA ASP A 312 179.34 -4.01 0.57
C ASP A 312 180.28 -4.74 -0.42
N ASN A 313 179.71 -5.33 -1.48
CA ASN A 313 180.47 -5.90 -2.60
C ASN A 313 181.37 -4.85 -3.28
N ALA A 314 180.89 -3.61 -3.46
CA ALA A 314 181.66 -2.53 -4.07
C ALA A 314 182.80 -1.99 -3.19
N THR A 315 182.78 -2.26 -1.87
CA THR A 315 183.93 -2.02 -0.98
C THR A 315 184.96 -3.13 -1.04
N LEU A 316 184.55 -4.41 -1.05
CA LEU A 316 185.46 -5.56 -1.05
C LEU A 316 186.41 -5.52 -2.26
N SER A 317 185.83 -5.31 -3.46
CA SER A 317 186.59 -5.25 -4.73
C SER A 317 187.56 -4.06 -4.85
N ARG A 318 187.57 -3.11 -3.91
CA ARG A 318 188.51 -1.96 -3.91
C ARG A 318 189.76 -2.20 -3.06
N THR A 319 189.67 -3.05 -2.04
CA THR A 319 190.82 -3.43 -1.21
C THR A 319 191.66 -4.52 -1.87
N GLU A 320 191.02 -5.50 -2.50
CA GLU A 320 191.71 -6.68 -3.07
C GLU A 320 192.47 -6.34 -4.36
N ALA A 321 191.95 -5.40 -5.16
CA ALA A 321 192.57 -4.97 -6.43
C ALA A 321 193.88 -4.16 -6.28
N ALA A 322 194.30 -3.80 -5.06
CA ALA A 322 195.45 -2.94 -4.83
C ALA A 322 196.80 -3.68 -4.76
N ASP A 323 196.84 -4.87 -4.14
CA ASP A 323 198.10 -5.59 -3.85
C ASP A 323 198.45 -6.69 -4.87
N GLU A 324 197.46 -7.34 -5.50
CA GLU A 324 197.74 -8.42 -6.47
C GLU A 324 198.38 -7.94 -7.78
N ALA A 325 198.20 -6.67 -8.14
CA ALA A 325 198.69 -6.06 -9.38
C ALA A 325 200.23 -6.13 -9.56
N LYS A 326 200.98 -6.57 -8.54
CA LYS A 326 202.44 -6.60 -8.50
C LYS A 326 203.09 -7.99 -8.60
N ARG A 327 202.36 -9.10 -8.49
CA ARG A 327 202.98 -10.41 -8.15
C ARG A 327 202.69 -11.60 -9.07
N LEU A 328 202.95 -11.43 -10.37
CA LEU A 328 203.13 -12.53 -11.36
C LEU A 328 201.89 -13.44 -11.53
N ARG A 329 201.02 -13.26 -12.53
CA ARG A 329 201.31 -12.99 -13.96
C ARG A 329 202.26 -14.00 -14.64
N LEU A 330 202.55 -15.16 -14.03
CA LEU A 330 203.40 -16.21 -14.65
C LEU A 330 203.03 -17.68 -14.35
N ASP A 331 202.45 -18.03 -13.19
CA ASP A 331 202.66 -19.40 -12.65
C ASP A 331 201.46 -20.38 -12.64
N ALA A 332 200.27 -19.98 -13.13
CA ALA A 332 199.04 -20.79 -13.01
C ALA A 332 198.22 -20.93 -14.30
N GLN A 333 198.87 -21.10 -15.46
CA GLN A 333 198.17 -21.62 -16.64
C GLN A 333 197.92 -23.13 -16.46
N ARG A 334 196.64 -23.55 -16.56
CA ARG A 334 196.09 -24.91 -16.33
C ARG A 334 195.78 -25.27 -14.87
N ARG A 335 194.50 -25.09 -14.49
CA ARG A 335 193.56 -26.06 -13.85
C ARG A 335 192.44 -25.28 -13.14
N LEU A 336 191.17 -25.64 -13.15
CA LEU A 336 190.30 -26.50 -14.00
C LEU A 336 188.91 -25.79 -13.91
N GLU A 337 188.06 -25.64 -14.94
CA GLU A 337 187.37 -26.69 -15.70
C GLU A 337 186.56 -27.72 -14.87
N GLU A 338 186.41 -27.51 -13.56
CA GLU A 338 185.63 -28.40 -12.65
C GLU A 338 184.75 -27.61 -11.65
N ALA A 339 183.77 -26.83 -12.14
CA ALA A 339 182.73 -26.20 -11.30
C ALA A 339 181.38 -25.86 -11.99
N GLU A 340 181.09 -26.38 -13.19
CA GLU A 340 179.75 -26.24 -13.78
C GLU A 340 178.76 -27.22 -13.10
N ALA A 341 177.98 -26.75 -12.11
CA ALA A 341 177.03 -27.63 -11.40
C ALA A 341 175.75 -26.98 -10.84
N GLU A 342 175.84 -25.86 -10.10
CA GLU A 342 174.76 -25.51 -9.15
C GLU A 342 173.77 -24.40 -9.60
N ALA A 343 174.10 -23.61 -10.64
CA ALA A 343 173.34 -22.43 -11.04
C ALA A 343 171.93 -22.70 -11.66
N LEU A 344 171.49 -23.96 -11.75
CA LEU A 344 170.28 -24.37 -12.47
C LEU A 344 169.16 -24.95 -11.59
N ARG A 345 169.31 -24.97 -10.26
CA ARG A 345 168.31 -25.55 -9.34
C ARG A 345 167.29 -24.59 -8.73
N LEU A 346 167.52 -23.28 -8.75
CA LEU A 346 166.77 -22.33 -7.92
C LEU A 346 165.48 -21.78 -8.54
N ASN A 347 165.36 -21.80 -9.88
CA ASN A 347 164.27 -21.10 -10.58
C ASN A 347 162.95 -21.88 -10.73
N THR A 348 162.88 -23.15 -10.32
CA THR A 348 161.66 -23.97 -10.45
C THR A 348 160.82 -24.04 -9.18
N GLU A 349 161.35 -23.65 -8.02
CA GLU A 349 160.69 -23.86 -6.72
C GLU A 349 159.81 -22.69 -6.23
N THR A 350 159.78 -21.59 -7.00
CA THR A 350 159.03 -20.36 -6.70
C THR A 350 157.67 -20.31 -7.41
N GLU A 351 157.54 -20.87 -8.61
CA GLU A 351 156.30 -20.78 -9.40
C GLU A 351 155.18 -21.70 -8.88
N GLU A 352 155.51 -22.92 -8.41
CA GLU A 352 154.52 -23.90 -7.92
C GLU A 352 153.76 -23.47 -6.66
N LYS A 353 154.34 -22.57 -5.85
CA LYS A 353 153.76 -22.13 -4.56
C LYS A 353 152.72 -21.02 -4.72
N VAL A 354 152.87 -20.16 -5.74
CA VAL A 354 151.92 -19.08 -6.04
C VAL A 354 150.60 -19.64 -6.60
N ALA A 355 150.67 -20.66 -7.46
CA ALA A 355 149.50 -21.21 -8.15
C ALA A 355 148.50 -21.95 -7.23
N LYS A 356 148.94 -22.48 -6.09
CA LYS A 356 148.07 -23.22 -5.15
C LYS A 356 147.17 -22.29 -4.33
N LEU A 357 147.73 -21.22 -3.76
CA LEU A 357 147.00 -20.26 -2.92
C LEU A 357 145.87 -19.53 -3.69
N THR A 358 146.05 -19.30 -5.00
CA THR A 358 145.01 -18.71 -5.85
C THR A 358 143.86 -19.66 -6.18
N ALA A 359 144.06 -20.98 -6.10
CA ALA A 359 143.01 -21.96 -6.37
C ALA A 359 142.12 -22.18 -5.14
N GLU A 360 142.73 -22.31 -3.95
CA GLU A 360 142.00 -22.57 -2.69
C GLU A 360 141.08 -21.40 -2.30
N ALA A 361 141.49 -20.16 -2.57
CA ALA A 361 140.64 -18.98 -2.38
C ALA A 361 139.41 -18.92 -3.30
N ALA A 362 139.47 -19.53 -4.49
CA ALA A 362 138.38 -19.50 -5.47
C ALA A 362 137.26 -20.50 -5.18
N GLU A 363 137.60 -21.69 -4.66
CA GLU A 363 136.61 -22.70 -4.22
C GLU A 363 135.81 -22.21 -3.00
N ALA A 364 136.47 -21.60 -2.01
CA ALA A 364 135.80 -21.07 -0.82
C ALA A 364 134.72 -20.03 -1.17
N ALA A 365 135.06 -19.04 -1.99
CA ALA A 365 134.16 -17.98 -2.43
C ALA A 365 133.00 -18.47 -3.33
N ARG A 366 133.08 -19.70 -3.85
CA ARG A 366 132.01 -20.36 -4.62
C ARG A 366 131.04 -21.10 -3.71
N MET A 367 131.54 -21.90 -2.77
CA MET A 367 130.71 -22.65 -1.81
C MET A 367 129.81 -21.73 -0.98
N GLU A 368 130.31 -20.55 -0.61
CA GLU A 368 129.56 -19.55 0.17
C GLU A 368 128.41 -18.92 -0.63
N ARG A 369 128.56 -18.77 -1.95
CA ARG A 369 127.50 -18.29 -2.86
C ARG A 369 126.44 -19.36 -3.12
N GLU A 370 126.85 -20.59 -3.39
CA GLU A 370 125.93 -21.72 -3.57
C GLU A 370 125.08 -21.96 -2.29
N ALA A 371 125.65 -21.71 -1.10
CA ALA A 371 124.90 -21.72 0.16
C ALA A 371 123.92 -20.53 0.30
N ALA A 372 124.32 -19.32 -0.09
CA ALA A 372 123.46 -18.14 -0.05
C ALA A 372 122.26 -18.25 -0.98
N GLU A 373 122.47 -18.69 -2.23
CA GLU A 373 121.40 -18.92 -3.21
C GLU A 373 120.42 -20.02 -2.75
N ALA A 374 120.95 -21.11 -2.17
CA ALA A 374 120.12 -22.18 -1.60
C ALA A 374 119.26 -21.74 -0.40
N SER A 375 119.71 -20.74 0.38
CA SER A 375 118.91 -20.18 1.48
C SER A 375 117.81 -19.22 0.98
N ALA A 376 118.13 -18.38 -0.01
CA ALA A 376 117.18 -17.46 -0.63
C ALA A 376 116.04 -18.21 -1.34
N LEU A 377 116.35 -19.29 -2.07
CA LEU A 377 115.35 -20.14 -2.72
C LEU A 377 114.37 -20.78 -1.72
N ARG A 378 114.85 -21.24 -0.56
CA ARG A 378 113.97 -21.82 0.47
C ARG A 378 113.01 -20.80 1.05
N LEU A 379 113.49 -19.59 1.36
CA LEU A 379 112.66 -18.51 1.88
C LEU A 379 111.61 -18.05 0.85
N ALA A 380 111.95 -18.05 -0.43
CA ALA A 380 111.00 -17.79 -1.52
C ALA A 380 109.91 -18.88 -1.60
N GLU A 381 110.27 -20.17 -1.58
CA GLU A 381 109.27 -21.25 -1.57
C GLU A 381 108.37 -21.23 -0.32
N GLU A 382 108.92 -20.90 0.85
CA GLU A 382 108.19 -20.88 2.13
C GLU A 382 107.19 -19.72 2.19
N THR A 383 107.58 -18.53 1.73
CA THR A 383 106.67 -17.38 1.59
C THR A 383 105.61 -17.58 0.49
N GLU A 384 105.95 -18.25 -0.62
CA GLU A 384 104.96 -18.59 -1.65
C GLU A 384 103.94 -19.63 -1.17
N ARG A 385 104.36 -20.63 -0.38
CA ARG A 385 103.46 -21.61 0.25
C ARG A 385 102.50 -20.97 1.24
N GLU A 386 102.99 -20.12 2.14
CA GLU A 386 102.12 -19.55 3.18
C GLU A 386 101.19 -18.44 2.63
N THR A 387 101.61 -17.70 1.58
CA THR A 387 100.70 -16.81 0.84
C THR A 387 99.68 -17.55 -0.01
N GLN A 388 99.96 -18.77 -0.47
CA GLN A 388 98.95 -19.67 -1.05
C GLN A 388 97.94 -20.13 0.02
N ARG A 389 98.39 -20.60 1.19
CA ARG A 389 97.50 -21.02 2.29
C ARG A 389 96.57 -19.90 2.75
N LEU A 390 97.09 -18.69 2.97
CA LEU A 390 96.26 -17.54 3.36
C LEU A 390 95.23 -17.16 2.28
N ARG A 391 95.55 -17.33 0.98
CA ARG A 391 94.57 -17.16 -0.11
C ARG A 391 93.52 -18.26 -0.12
N GLU A 392 93.89 -19.52 0.13
CA GLU A 392 92.93 -20.63 0.20
C GLU A 392 91.99 -20.49 1.40
N GLU A 393 92.51 -20.14 2.58
CA GLU A 393 91.74 -19.92 3.80
C GLU A 393 90.79 -18.72 3.65
N ALA A 394 91.24 -17.59 3.08
CA ALA A 394 90.37 -16.45 2.78
C ALA A 394 89.29 -16.77 1.73
N ALA A 395 89.63 -17.55 0.70
CA ALA A 395 88.67 -18.01 -0.29
C ALA A 395 87.63 -18.96 0.33
N ASP A 396 88.03 -19.82 1.27
CA ASP A 396 87.13 -20.74 1.96
C ASP A 396 86.26 -20.06 3.02
N ALA A 397 86.76 -19.03 3.70
CA ALA A 397 85.95 -18.13 4.53
C ALA A 397 84.86 -17.46 3.69
N SER A 398 85.24 -16.81 2.57
CA SER A 398 84.30 -16.18 1.63
C SER A 398 83.29 -17.17 1.03
N ARG A 399 83.70 -18.42 0.75
CA ARG A 399 82.79 -19.50 0.31
C ARG A 399 81.80 -19.95 1.39
N LYS A 400 82.23 -20.03 2.65
CA LYS A 400 81.36 -20.38 3.80
C LYS A 400 80.35 -19.27 4.07
N GLU A 401 80.80 -18.02 4.07
CA GLU A 401 79.97 -16.84 4.33
C GLU A 401 78.91 -16.63 3.22
N ARG A 402 79.29 -16.77 1.94
CA ARG A 402 78.33 -16.77 0.83
C ARG A 402 77.27 -17.87 0.96
N LYS A 403 77.66 -19.09 1.33
CA LYS A 403 76.71 -20.19 1.56
C LYS A 403 75.78 -19.93 2.75
N ALA A 404 76.28 -19.30 3.81
CA ALA A 404 75.47 -18.91 4.96
C ALA A 404 74.43 -17.83 4.57
N ALA A 405 74.85 -16.81 3.82
CA ALA A 405 73.97 -15.78 3.28
C ALA A 405 72.92 -16.33 2.30
N GLU A 406 73.32 -17.25 1.41
CA GLU A 406 72.43 -17.92 0.47
C GLU A 406 71.37 -18.79 1.19
N VAL A 407 71.76 -19.54 2.22
CA VAL A 407 70.83 -20.31 3.08
C VAL A 407 69.90 -19.39 3.87
N ALA A 408 70.40 -18.26 4.40
CA ALA A 408 69.58 -17.28 5.13
C ALA A 408 68.56 -16.60 4.21
N ALA A 409 68.97 -16.14 3.03
CA ALA A 409 68.08 -15.55 2.03
C ALA A 409 67.05 -16.57 1.52
N ARG A 410 67.45 -17.84 1.36
CA ARG A 410 66.54 -18.92 0.98
C ARG A 410 65.50 -19.20 2.07
N LYS A 411 65.90 -19.27 3.34
CA LYS A 411 64.97 -19.37 4.47
C LYS A 411 63.98 -18.22 4.50
N LEU A 412 64.45 -16.98 4.38
CA LEU A 412 63.58 -15.79 4.41
C LEU A 412 62.54 -15.82 3.28
N ASN A 413 62.93 -16.29 2.09
CA ASN A 413 62.01 -16.49 0.96
C ASN A 413 61.02 -17.66 1.20
N GLU A 414 61.45 -18.77 1.81
CA GLU A 414 60.59 -19.91 2.13
C GLU A 414 59.60 -19.56 3.27
N GLU A 415 60.04 -18.79 4.27
CA GLU A 415 59.22 -18.29 5.39
C GLU A 415 58.19 -17.25 4.93
N THR A 416 58.59 -16.25 4.13
CA THR A 416 57.65 -15.26 3.54
C THR A 416 56.71 -15.86 2.48
N ALA A 417 57.14 -16.89 1.74
CA ALA A 417 56.23 -17.66 0.88
C ALA A 417 55.19 -18.42 1.71
N ALA A 418 55.57 -19.04 2.81
CA ALA A 418 54.64 -19.74 3.71
C ALA A 418 53.67 -18.78 4.42
N GLU A 419 54.12 -17.61 4.84
CA GLU A 419 53.28 -16.60 5.48
C GLU A 419 52.30 -15.95 4.48
N THR A 420 52.77 -15.59 3.27
CA THR A 420 51.88 -15.08 2.22
C THR A 420 50.98 -16.16 1.60
N ALA A 421 51.27 -17.45 1.80
CA ALA A 421 50.33 -18.53 1.52
C ALA A 421 49.22 -18.58 2.60
N ARG A 422 49.59 -18.60 3.89
CA ARG A 422 48.64 -18.58 5.02
C ARG A 422 47.70 -17.38 4.97
N LEU A 423 48.21 -16.18 4.70
CA LEU A 423 47.37 -14.98 4.60
C LEU A 423 46.38 -15.04 3.43
N ARG A 424 46.75 -15.69 2.31
CA ARG A 424 45.82 -15.95 1.19
C ARG A 424 44.78 -17.01 1.53
N GLU A 425 45.17 -18.09 2.22
CA GLU A 425 44.28 -19.14 2.68
C GLU A 425 43.24 -18.61 3.69
N GLN A 426 43.69 -17.79 4.66
CA GLN A 426 42.82 -17.09 5.60
C GLN A 426 41.88 -16.11 4.89
N ALA A 427 42.38 -15.27 3.96
CA ALA A 427 41.53 -14.34 3.21
C ALA A 427 40.52 -15.06 2.30
N ALA A 428 40.87 -16.21 1.74
CA ALA A 428 39.96 -17.06 0.97
C ALA A 428 38.87 -17.67 1.87
N ALA A 429 39.24 -18.25 3.01
CA ALA A 429 38.30 -18.81 3.98
C ALA A 429 37.35 -17.74 4.55
N GLU A 430 37.84 -16.52 4.80
CA GLU A 430 37.02 -15.38 5.23
C GLU A 430 36.03 -14.95 4.13
N ALA A 431 36.46 -14.93 2.87
CA ALA A 431 35.59 -14.63 1.73
C ALA A 431 34.53 -15.73 1.48
N GLU A 432 34.91 -17.01 1.61
CA GLU A 432 33.96 -18.13 1.56
C GLU A 432 32.96 -18.07 2.73
N ARG A 433 33.41 -17.72 3.94
CA ARG A 433 32.54 -17.53 5.10
C ARG A 433 31.53 -16.40 4.87
N VAL A 434 31.99 -15.22 4.45
CA VAL A 434 31.11 -14.06 4.20
C VAL A 434 30.13 -14.33 3.05
N THR A 435 30.56 -15.02 1.99
CA THR A 435 29.64 -15.38 0.89
C THR A 435 28.64 -16.47 1.27
N ALA A 436 29.02 -17.44 2.11
CA ALA A 436 28.10 -18.43 2.68
C ALA A 436 27.10 -17.81 3.65
N GLU A 437 27.53 -16.88 4.51
CA GLU A 437 26.67 -16.12 5.42
C GLU A 437 25.65 -15.27 4.64
N ALA A 438 26.10 -14.50 3.65
CA ALA A 438 25.22 -13.72 2.77
C ALA A 438 24.25 -14.60 1.96
N ALA A 439 24.68 -15.78 1.49
CA ALA A 439 23.81 -16.74 0.82
C ALA A 439 22.74 -17.33 1.76
N ALA A 440 23.11 -17.60 3.03
CA ALA A 440 22.18 -18.08 4.05
C ALA A 440 21.16 -17.01 4.47
N GLU A 441 21.56 -15.73 4.53
CA GLU A 441 20.63 -14.62 4.75
C GLU A 441 19.69 -14.40 3.56
N ALA A 442 20.20 -14.45 2.34
CA ALA A 442 19.38 -14.39 1.13
C ALA A 442 18.38 -15.55 1.04
N ALA A 443 18.75 -16.75 1.52
CA ALA A 443 17.84 -17.90 1.61
C ALA A 443 16.73 -17.67 2.66
N LYS A 444 17.08 -17.23 3.87
CA LYS A 444 16.10 -16.87 4.93
C LYS A 444 15.14 -15.77 4.47
N LEU A 445 15.64 -14.76 3.76
CA LEU A 445 14.82 -13.65 3.25
C LEU A 445 13.82 -14.14 2.20
N ARG A 446 14.22 -15.05 1.31
CA ARG A 446 13.32 -15.71 0.35
C ARG A 446 12.27 -16.57 1.05
N GLU A 447 12.67 -17.41 2.01
CA GLU A 447 11.75 -18.24 2.80
C GLU A 447 10.71 -17.39 3.56
N ASN A 448 11.12 -16.22 4.07
CA ASN A 448 10.21 -15.27 4.71
C ASN A 448 9.28 -14.57 3.71
N ALA A 449 9.77 -14.21 2.51
CA ALA A 449 8.95 -13.66 1.45
C ALA A 449 7.91 -14.67 0.91
N ASP A 450 8.29 -15.94 0.72
CA ASP A 450 7.37 -17.00 0.34
C ASP A 450 6.35 -17.30 1.45
N ARG A 451 6.75 -17.32 2.72
CA ARG A 451 5.80 -17.41 3.85
C ARG A 451 4.81 -16.25 3.87
N ALA A 452 5.27 -15.03 3.65
CA ALA A 452 4.41 -13.84 3.58
C ALA A 452 3.45 -13.90 2.38
N ARG A 453 3.94 -14.37 1.21
CA ARG A 453 3.11 -14.59 0.01
C ARG A 453 2.03 -15.65 0.25
N ILE A 454 2.37 -16.81 0.80
CA ILE A 454 1.43 -17.89 1.11
C ILE A 454 0.39 -17.43 2.15
N ALA A 455 0.80 -16.64 3.16
CA ALA A 455 -0.13 -16.05 4.11
C ALA A 455 -1.11 -15.09 3.42
N ALA A 456 -0.62 -14.17 2.58
CA ALA A 456 -1.45 -13.24 1.82
C ALA A 456 -2.40 -13.94 0.83
N GLU A 457 -1.94 -14.99 0.14
CA GLU A 457 -2.76 -15.85 -0.72
C GLU A 457 -3.88 -16.52 0.11
N SER A 458 -3.59 -16.99 1.33
CA SER A 458 -4.60 -17.58 2.21
C SER A 458 -5.64 -16.58 2.75
N GLU A 459 -5.25 -15.33 3.00
CA GLU A 459 -6.19 -14.27 3.37
C GLU A 459 -7.06 -13.81 2.19
N VAL A 460 -6.51 -13.79 0.97
CA VAL A 460 -7.29 -13.53 -0.25
C VAL A 460 -8.32 -14.62 -0.50
N GLU A 461 -7.99 -15.89 -0.28
CA GLU A 461 -8.97 -16.98 -0.37
C GLU A 461 -10.04 -16.90 0.75
N ARG A 462 -9.67 -16.55 1.99
CA ARG A 462 -10.65 -16.29 3.07
C ARG A 462 -11.62 -15.16 2.73
N ALA A 463 -11.11 -14.06 2.17
CA ALA A 463 -11.93 -12.95 1.73
C ALA A 463 -12.85 -13.34 0.55
N ARG A 464 -12.39 -14.23 -0.36
CA ARG A 464 -13.20 -14.78 -1.45
C ARG A 464 -14.32 -15.68 -0.93
N THR A 465 -14.05 -16.57 0.04
CA THR A 465 -15.11 -17.41 0.62
C THR A 465 -16.14 -16.59 1.38
N GLN A 466 -15.70 -15.60 2.19
CA GLN A 466 -16.61 -14.68 2.89
C GLN A 466 -17.47 -13.86 1.92
N LEU A 467 -16.90 -13.38 0.80
CA LEU A 467 -17.67 -12.68 -0.22
C LEU A 467 -18.73 -13.59 -0.85
N ALA A 468 -18.38 -14.84 -1.17
CA ALA A 468 -19.32 -15.82 -1.72
C ALA A 468 -20.44 -16.20 -0.73
N GLU A 469 -20.13 -16.29 0.57
CA GLU A 469 -21.12 -16.49 1.64
C GLU A 469 -22.10 -15.30 1.73
N ILE A 470 -21.58 -14.06 1.71
CA ILE A 470 -22.39 -12.83 1.70
C ILE A 470 -23.25 -12.72 0.44
N GLU A 471 -22.73 -13.09 -0.73
CA GLU A 471 -23.49 -13.11 -1.97
C GLU A 471 -24.59 -14.18 -1.96
N ALA A 472 -24.33 -15.37 -1.44
CA ALA A 472 -25.33 -16.42 -1.27
C ALA A 472 -26.42 -16.06 -0.25
N GLU A 473 -26.07 -15.46 0.89
CA GLU A 473 -27.03 -14.96 1.88
C GLU A 473 -27.90 -13.84 1.29
N ARG A 474 -27.28 -12.91 0.52
CA ARG A 474 -28.00 -11.87 -0.21
C ARG A 474 -28.95 -12.42 -1.26
N GLU A 475 -28.55 -13.42 -2.05
CA GLU A 475 -29.44 -14.05 -3.03
C GLU A 475 -30.60 -14.78 -2.34
N ARG A 476 -30.33 -15.44 -1.22
CA ARG A 476 -31.37 -16.07 -0.38
C ARG A 476 -32.37 -15.04 0.15
N LEU A 477 -31.92 -13.96 0.77
CA LEU A 477 -32.81 -12.89 1.29
C LEU A 477 -33.61 -12.23 0.16
N LEU A 478 -33.04 -12.09 -1.05
CA LEU A 478 -33.76 -11.61 -2.23
C LEU A 478 -34.77 -12.63 -2.79
N ALA A 479 -34.57 -13.93 -2.56
CA ALA A 479 -35.55 -14.96 -2.91
C ALA A 479 -36.69 -15.04 -1.88
N GLU A 480 -36.36 -14.97 -0.58
CA GLU A 480 -37.33 -14.95 0.51
C GLU A 480 -38.24 -13.70 0.41
N ALA A 481 -37.68 -12.51 0.22
CA ALA A 481 -38.45 -11.27 0.02
C ALA A 481 -39.29 -11.26 -1.27
N ARG A 482 -38.93 -12.04 -2.30
CA ARG A 482 -39.77 -12.25 -3.50
C ARG A 482 -40.94 -13.17 -3.21
N ALA A 483 -40.70 -14.29 -2.53
CA ALA A 483 -41.75 -15.21 -2.14
C ALA A 483 -42.79 -14.54 -1.21
N GLU A 484 -42.34 -13.71 -0.27
CA GLU A 484 -43.23 -12.89 0.57
C GLU A 484 -44.06 -11.90 -0.27
N ALA A 485 -43.44 -11.21 -1.24
CA ALA A 485 -44.17 -10.30 -2.14
C ALA A 485 -45.19 -11.04 -3.02
N GLU A 486 -44.85 -12.23 -3.54
CA GLU A 486 -45.76 -13.07 -4.31
C GLU A 486 -46.93 -13.57 -3.45
N LEU A 487 -46.69 -14.00 -2.20
CA LEU A 487 -47.75 -14.38 -1.25
C LEU A 487 -48.69 -13.22 -0.89
N ILE A 488 -48.16 -12.00 -0.73
CA ILE A 488 -48.97 -10.79 -0.49
C ILE A 488 -49.81 -10.45 -1.72
N LEU A 489 -49.25 -10.58 -2.93
CA LEU A 489 -49.98 -10.35 -4.18
C LEU A 489 -51.07 -11.42 -4.41
N GLU A 490 -50.82 -12.69 -4.09
CA GLU A 490 -51.86 -13.72 -4.10
C GLU A 490 -52.97 -13.45 -3.07
N ALA A 491 -52.62 -13.02 -1.86
CA ALA A 491 -53.60 -12.69 -0.82
C ALA A 491 -54.50 -11.52 -1.24
N ALA A 492 -53.91 -10.42 -1.69
CA ALA A 492 -54.64 -9.27 -2.23
C ALA A 492 -55.48 -9.65 -3.47
N GLY A 493 -54.98 -10.56 -4.32
CA GLY A 493 -55.73 -11.13 -5.45
C GLY A 493 -56.99 -11.88 -5.00
N ARG A 494 -56.86 -12.76 -4.00
CA ARG A 494 -57.97 -13.53 -3.40
C ARG A 494 -58.99 -12.63 -2.71
N GLU A 495 -58.54 -11.63 -1.95
CA GLU A 495 -59.43 -10.62 -1.34
C GLU A 495 -60.19 -9.82 -2.42
N ALA A 496 -59.50 -9.40 -3.48
CA ALA A 496 -60.14 -8.71 -4.60
C ALA A 496 -61.14 -9.60 -5.36
N GLU A 497 -60.93 -10.92 -5.42
CA GLU A 497 -61.92 -11.88 -5.94
C GLU A 497 -63.13 -12.05 -5.01
N GLN A 498 -62.91 -12.12 -3.70
CA GLN A 498 -63.99 -12.16 -2.71
C GLN A 498 -64.85 -10.90 -2.79
N ILE A 499 -64.25 -9.70 -2.82
CA ILE A 499 -64.95 -8.42 -2.96
C ILE A 499 -65.74 -8.36 -4.30
N ARG A 500 -65.21 -8.90 -5.40
CA ARG A 500 -65.95 -9.02 -6.67
C ARG A 500 -67.15 -9.97 -6.54
N SER A 501 -66.97 -11.12 -5.91
CA SER A 501 -68.03 -12.12 -5.69
C SER A 501 -69.15 -11.59 -4.78
N GLU A 502 -68.79 -10.90 -3.69
CA GLU A 502 -69.74 -10.23 -2.80
C GLU A 502 -70.51 -9.12 -3.51
N ARG A 503 -69.82 -8.26 -4.27
CA ARG A 503 -70.46 -7.24 -5.13
C ARG A 503 -71.48 -7.88 -6.05
N ASP A 504 -71.12 -8.96 -6.74
CA ASP A 504 -72.00 -9.61 -7.72
C ASP A 504 -73.17 -10.34 -7.04
N HIS A 505 -72.99 -10.84 -5.81
CA HIS A 505 -74.08 -11.30 -4.96
C HIS A 505 -75.03 -10.15 -4.56
N TYR A 506 -74.51 -9.00 -4.12
CA TYR A 506 -75.32 -7.83 -3.79
C TYR A 506 -76.06 -7.26 -5.00
N VAL A 507 -75.44 -7.22 -6.18
CA VAL A 507 -76.07 -6.80 -7.45
C VAL A 507 -77.20 -7.76 -7.81
N THR A 508 -76.95 -9.07 -7.88
CA THR A 508 -78.00 -10.05 -8.24
C THR A 508 -79.13 -10.10 -7.21
N GLU A 509 -78.86 -9.85 -5.92
CA GLU A 509 -79.91 -9.66 -4.90
C GLU A 509 -80.68 -8.35 -5.07
N ALA A 510 -80.02 -7.25 -5.49
CA ALA A 510 -80.70 -5.99 -5.82
C ALA A 510 -81.59 -6.14 -7.06
N GLU A 511 -81.11 -6.83 -8.10
CA GLU A 511 -81.88 -7.16 -9.31
C GLU A 511 -83.12 -8.01 -8.97
N LYS A 512 -82.97 -9.09 -8.19
CA LYS A 512 -84.12 -9.88 -7.70
C LYS A 512 -85.11 -9.02 -6.92
N LYS A 513 -84.65 -8.09 -6.08
CA LYS A 513 -85.53 -7.19 -5.32
C LYS A 513 -86.24 -6.20 -6.24
N ALA A 514 -85.56 -5.65 -7.25
CA ALA A 514 -86.13 -4.78 -8.27
C ALA A 514 -87.15 -5.52 -9.15
N GLU A 515 -86.87 -6.77 -9.57
CA GLU A 515 -87.80 -7.57 -10.36
C GLU A 515 -89.05 -7.96 -9.55
N ASN A 516 -88.88 -8.35 -8.28
CA ASN A 516 -90.00 -8.60 -7.38
C ASN A 516 -90.83 -7.33 -7.11
N ALA A 517 -90.20 -6.16 -6.98
CA ALA A 517 -90.89 -4.88 -6.87
C ALA A 517 -91.67 -4.55 -8.16
N LYS A 518 -91.09 -4.80 -9.34
CA LYS A 518 -91.75 -4.65 -10.64
C LYS A 518 -92.94 -5.60 -10.79
N ARG A 519 -92.79 -6.89 -10.48
CA ARG A 519 -93.89 -7.87 -10.48
C ARG A 519 -95.04 -7.44 -9.56
N ARG A 520 -94.74 -7.01 -8.33
CA ARG A 520 -95.74 -6.46 -7.40
C ARG A 520 -96.39 -5.18 -7.93
N ALA A 521 -95.65 -4.29 -8.57
CA ALA A 521 -96.21 -3.08 -9.20
C ALA A 521 -97.13 -3.43 -10.40
N GLU A 522 -96.79 -4.45 -11.19
CA GLU A 522 -97.67 -4.97 -12.24
C GLU A 522 -98.91 -5.66 -11.70
N GLU A 523 -98.82 -6.41 -10.60
CA GLU A 523 -99.96 -7.04 -9.90
C GLU A 523 -100.89 -6.00 -9.28
N LEU A 524 -100.33 -4.97 -8.64
CA LEU A 524 -101.08 -3.80 -8.15
C LEU A 524 -101.71 -3.01 -9.31
N SER A 525 -101.05 -2.91 -10.46
CA SER A 525 -101.61 -2.30 -11.68
C SER A 525 -102.74 -3.15 -12.27
N LYS A 526 -102.60 -4.47 -12.33
CA LYS A 526 -103.62 -5.42 -12.83
C LYS A 526 -104.85 -5.42 -11.92
N SER A 527 -104.66 -5.50 -10.61
CA SER A 527 -105.76 -5.43 -9.62
C SER A 527 -106.43 -4.07 -9.59
N ALA A 528 -105.70 -2.95 -9.59
CA ALA A 528 -106.29 -1.61 -9.69
C ALA A 528 -107.12 -1.43 -10.98
N LYS A 529 -106.64 -1.95 -12.13
CA LYS A 529 -107.42 -1.97 -13.38
C LYS A 529 -108.67 -2.85 -13.29
N GLN A 530 -108.62 -3.96 -12.54
CA GLN A 530 -109.78 -4.84 -12.34
C GLN A 530 -110.81 -4.23 -11.39
N THR A 531 -110.38 -3.56 -10.32
CA THR A 531 -111.24 -2.80 -9.42
C THR A 531 -111.88 -1.63 -10.17
N ALA A 532 -111.10 -0.78 -10.86
CA ALA A 532 -111.64 0.31 -11.67
C ALA A 532 -112.62 -0.17 -12.76
N ARG A 533 -112.43 -1.37 -13.34
CA ARG A 533 -113.42 -2.00 -14.22
C ARG A 533 -114.70 -2.36 -13.48
N ARG A 534 -114.63 -3.07 -12.35
CA ARG A 534 -115.79 -3.42 -11.51
C ARG A 534 -116.55 -2.18 -11.04
N ASP A 535 -115.85 -1.14 -10.63
CA ASP A 535 -116.43 0.13 -10.20
C ASP A 535 -117.13 0.82 -11.39
N SER A 536 -116.50 0.85 -12.58
CA SER A 536 -117.14 1.36 -13.78
C SER A 536 -118.35 0.53 -14.24
N GLU A 537 -118.32 -0.79 -14.06
CA GLU A 537 -119.43 -1.69 -14.33
C GLU A 537 -120.58 -1.49 -13.32
N ALA A 538 -120.27 -1.23 -12.04
CA ALA A 538 -121.24 -0.90 -11.01
C ALA A 538 -121.87 0.50 -11.22
N ILE A 539 -121.08 1.48 -11.64
CA ILE A 539 -121.57 2.82 -12.06
C ILE A 539 -122.47 2.70 -13.30
N LEU A 540 -122.07 1.90 -14.30
CA LEU A 540 -122.91 1.64 -15.48
C LEU A 540 -124.16 0.82 -15.13
N ALA A 541 -124.11 -0.10 -14.17
CA ALA A 541 -125.26 -0.87 -13.71
C ALA A 541 -126.26 -0.01 -12.93
N THR A 542 -125.79 0.86 -12.03
CA THR A 542 -126.63 1.81 -11.29
C THR A 542 -127.23 2.87 -12.21
N ALA A 543 -126.45 3.42 -13.14
CA ALA A 543 -126.97 4.32 -14.18
C ALA A 543 -128.01 3.64 -15.09
N ARG A 544 -127.81 2.37 -15.47
CA ARG A 544 -128.81 1.57 -16.22
C ARG A 544 -130.06 1.27 -15.39
N ALA A 545 -129.94 1.05 -14.08
CA ALA A 545 -131.07 0.86 -13.19
C ALA A 545 -131.89 2.14 -13.04
N GLN A 546 -131.24 3.29 -12.86
CA GLN A 546 -131.88 4.61 -12.85
C GLN A 546 -132.56 4.90 -14.19
N ALA A 547 -131.89 4.65 -15.33
CA ALA A 547 -132.48 4.82 -16.66
C ALA A 547 -133.70 3.90 -16.90
N ARG A 548 -133.66 2.64 -16.44
CA ARG A 548 -134.84 1.75 -16.47
C ARG A 548 -135.98 2.30 -15.63
N LYS A 549 -135.70 2.77 -14.42
CA LYS A 549 -136.71 3.32 -13.50
C LYS A 549 -137.40 4.55 -14.11
N LEU A 550 -136.63 5.47 -14.71
CA LEU A 550 -137.15 6.62 -15.45
C LEU A 550 -137.98 6.21 -16.69
N ILE A 551 -137.64 5.10 -17.36
CA ILE A 551 -138.43 4.56 -18.49
C ILE A 551 -139.74 3.89 -18.01
N GLU A 552 -139.76 3.27 -16.82
CA GLU A 552 -140.97 2.73 -16.20
C GLU A 552 -141.88 3.86 -15.69
N GLU A 553 -141.32 4.88 -15.03
CA GLU A 553 -142.02 6.11 -14.65
C GLU A 553 -142.62 6.82 -15.89
N ALA A 554 -141.86 6.92 -16.99
CA ALA A 554 -142.34 7.48 -18.26
C ALA A 554 -143.32 6.57 -19.05
N ARG A 555 -143.44 5.29 -18.71
CA ARG A 555 -144.47 4.37 -19.25
C ARG A 555 -145.75 4.43 -18.43
N ALA A 556 -145.65 4.46 -17.10
CA ALA A 556 -146.79 4.65 -16.21
C ALA A 556 -147.49 6.00 -16.46
N ALA A 557 -146.72 7.05 -16.78
CA ALA A 557 -147.25 8.37 -17.12
C ALA A 557 -147.89 8.48 -18.52
N ARG A 558 -148.10 7.38 -19.26
CA ARG A 558 -148.68 7.40 -20.63
C ARG A 558 -149.95 6.55 -20.79
N SER A 559 -150.65 6.23 -19.69
CA SER A 559 -151.97 5.57 -19.72
C SER A 559 -153.02 6.36 -18.93
N GLU A 560 -153.31 7.56 -19.46
CA GLU A 560 -154.54 8.37 -19.35
C GLU A 560 -155.05 8.88 -17.98
N GLU A 561 -155.56 10.11 -18.03
CA GLU A 561 -156.15 10.91 -16.94
C GLU A 561 -157.68 10.63 -16.76
N PRO A 562 -158.40 11.25 -15.80
CA PRO A 562 -158.22 11.21 -14.33
C PRO A 562 -159.65 11.06 -13.68
N PRO A 563 -160.10 11.83 -12.65
CA PRO A 563 -159.51 12.24 -11.36
C PRO A 563 -160.38 11.85 -10.12
N LYS A 564 -159.80 11.74 -8.91
CA LYS A 564 -160.09 12.60 -7.72
C LYS A 564 -159.58 12.03 -6.37
N ALA A 565 -159.27 12.98 -5.47
CA ALA A 565 -159.19 12.98 -4.00
C ALA A 565 -159.46 11.68 -3.21
N ALA A 566 -158.80 11.43 -2.05
CA ALA A 566 -158.38 12.43 -1.06
C ALA A 566 -157.19 12.04 -0.15
N GLU A 567 -156.65 13.07 0.50
CA GLU A 567 -155.92 13.10 1.79
C GLU A 567 -156.75 12.54 2.98
N PRO A 568 -156.24 12.44 4.25
CA PRO A 568 -154.89 12.74 4.80
C PRO A 568 -154.35 11.68 5.84
N VAL A 569 -153.32 12.08 6.62
CA VAL A 569 -152.95 11.64 8.02
C VAL A 569 -152.10 10.35 8.20
N VAL A 570 -150.79 10.54 8.50
CA VAL A 570 -150.08 10.31 9.80
C VAL A 570 -150.62 9.20 10.76
N PRO A 571 -149.82 8.50 11.62
CA PRO A 571 -148.36 8.50 11.83
C PRO A 571 -147.70 7.10 11.63
N GLU A 572 -146.38 7.02 11.84
CA GLU A 572 -145.71 6.23 12.91
C GLU A 572 -144.27 5.83 12.53
N ALA A 573 -143.47 5.62 13.56
CA ALA A 573 -142.09 5.10 13.54
C ALA A 573 -142.16 3.60 13.98
N PRO A 574 -141.10 2.89 14.46
CA PRO A 574 -139.73 3.32 14.74
C PRO A 574 -138.65 2.25 14.41
N VAL A 575 -137.44 2.45 14.96
CA VAL A 575 -136.58 1.41 15.60
C VAL A 575 -136.33 0.12 14.79
N ALA A 576 -135.16 -0.02 14.16
CA ALA A 576 -133.92 -0.58 14.74
C ALA A 576 -133.72 -2.05 14.27
N GLU A 577 -132.70 -2.82 14.66
CA GLU A 577 -131.62 -2.59 15.63
C GLU A 577 -130.31 -3.30 15.21
N THR A 578 -129.32 -3.12 16.08
CA THR A 578 -128.07 -3.87 16.27
C THR A 578 -128.26 -5.42 16.24
N ALA A 579 -127.24 -6.29 16.29
CA ALA A 579 -126.23 -6.41 17.36
C ALA A 579 -125.03 -7.31 16.93
N VAL A 580 -123.77 -7.05 17.33
CA VAL A 580 -123.09 -7.53 18.59
C VAL A 580 -122.77 -9.05 18.51
N ASN A 581 -121.55 -9.54 18.80
CA ASN A 581 -120.82 -9.34 20.07
C ASN A 581 -119.26 -9.45 20.03
N LYS A 582 -118.66 -8.99 21.14
CA LYS A 582 -117.27 -9.17 21.66
C LYS A 582 -117.22 -10.43 22.58
N PRO A 583 -116.20 -10.71 23.45
CA PRO A 583 -114.86 -10.12 23.70
C PRO A 583 -113.72 -11.17 23.40
N THR A 584 -112.52 -11.33 24.01
CA THR A 584 -111.82 -10.89 25.25
C THR A 584 -110.28 -10.81 25.13
N ASN A 585 -109.66 -10.05 26.05
CA ASN A 585 -108.37 -10.22 26.77
C ASN A 585 -107.24 -11.16 26.27
N GLY A 586 -105.99 -10.64 26.33
CA GLY A 586 -105.13 -11.00 27.48
C GLY A 586 -103.59 -11.08 27.34
N ARG A 587 -102.88 -10.02 27.77
CA ARG A 587 -101.45 -9.98 28.22
C ARG A 587 -100.39 -10.20 27.09
N LYS A 588 -99.12 -9.77 27.21
CA LYS A 588 -98.33 -9.29 28.38
C LYS A 588 -97.22 -8.27 27.96
N ARG A 589 -96.80 -7.39 28.88
CA ARG A 589 -95.50 -6.63 28.88
C ARG A 589 -94.32 -7.59 29.13
N PRO A 590 -93.05 -7.29 28.76
CA PRO A 590 -92.25 -6.08 29.07
C PRO A 590 -91.67 -5.39 27.81
N GLN A 591 -90.95 -4.25 27.82
CA GLN A 591 -90.34 -3.35 28.82
C GLN A 591 -89.09 -3.83 29.61
N GLY A 592 -88.00 -4.04 28.89
CA GLY A 592 -86.63 -3.78 29.36
C GLY A 592 -85.90 -2.99 28.27
N GLY A 593 -84.89 -2.16 28.53
CA GLY A 593 -84.11 -2.03 29.77
C GLY A 593 -82.67 -2.43 29.51
N GLY A 594 -81.90 -1.56 28.83
CA GLY A 594 -80.54 -1.84 28.36
C GLY A 594 -79.67 -0.58 28.37
N LYS A 595 -79.17 -0.23 29.55
CA LYS A 595 -78.11 0.76 29.76
C LYS A 595 -76.86 -0.02 30.21
N GLN A 596 -75.67 0.55 29.98
CA GLN A 596 -74.37 0.12 30.56
C GLN A 596 -73.85 -1.22 30.00
N THR A 597 -72.69 -1.28 29.32
CA THR A 597 -71.28 -0.99 29.67
C THR A 597 -70.57 -2.10 30.45
N SER A 598 -69.85 -2.94 29.71
CA SER A 598 -68.61 -3.64 30.05
C SER A 598 -67.91 -3.92 28.70
N GLU A 599 -66.65 -3.58 28.43
CA GLU A 599 -65.41 -3.79 29.20
C GLU A 599 -65.02 -5.27 29.29
N ALA A 600 -63.70 -5.54 29.24
CA ALA A 600 -63.03 -6.83 29.02
C ALA A 600 -63.14 -7.39 27.58
N ALA A 601 -62.07 -7.94 26.98
CA ALA A 601 -60.65 -7.87 27.35
C ALA A 601 -59.75 -8.01 26.12
N GLU A 602 -58.73 -7.17 26.04
CA GLU A 602 -57.62 -7.30 25.08
C GLU A 602 -56.67 -8.40 25.58
N ARG A 603 -56.51 -9.48 24.82
CA ARG A 603 -55.48 -10.50 25.09
C ARG A 603 -54.30 -10.32 24.15
N VAL A 604 -53.31 -9.56 24.64
CA VAL A 604 -51.93 -9.69 24.18
C VAL A 604 -51.51 -11.15 24.38
N SER A 605 -50.96 -11.77 23.33
CA SER A 605 -50.30 -13.07 23.42
C SER A 605 -48.90 -12.96 22.83
N SER A 606 -47.91 -12.81 23.69
CA SER A 606 -46.50 -12.90 23.33
C SER A 606 -46.07 -14.37 23.18
N SER A 607 -45.46 -14.70 22.04
CA SER A 607 -44.53 -15.84 21.85
C SER A 607 -43.65 -15.51 20.65
#